data_AF-A0A961T5T5-F1
#
_entry.id   AF-A0A961T5T5-F1
#
_cell.length_a   1.000
_cell.length_b   1.000
_cell.length_c   1.000
_cell.angle_alpha   90.00
_cell.angle_beta   90.00
_cell.angle_gamma   90.00
#
_symmetry.space_group_name_H-M   'P 1'
#
loop_
_entity.id
_entity.type
_entity.pdbx_description
1 polymer ?
#
loop_
_entity_poly.entity_id
_entity_poly.type
_entity_poly.pdbx_seq_one_letter_code
_entity_poly.pdbx_strand_id
1 'polypeptide(L)' 'MTSVLVDSNIFFDVMFGGAALDWSTEKLAELGATRNLAVNPVIWAEVGASFVTQADLDRWLDGLMLEKLSIS' A
#
# COMPACT_ATOMS: atom_id res chain seq x y z
N MET A 1 -4.94 -17.23 7.71
CA MET A 1 -3.91 -16.86 6.71
C MET A 1 -3.12 -15.69 7.29
N THR A 2 -1.80 -15.65 7.12
CA THR A 2 -0.97 -14.56 7.66
C THR A 2 -0.91 -13.43 6.64
N SER A 3 -1.33 -12.23 7.04
CA SER A 3 -1.28 -11.02 6.20
C SER A 3 0.16 -10.61 5.90
N VAL A 4 0.37 -9.92 4.78
CA VAL A 4 1.66 -9.33 4.40
C VAL A 4 1.61 -7.84 4.63
N LEU A 5 2.53 -7.34 5.45
CA LEU A 5 2.71 -5.90 5.62
C LEU A 5 3.38 -5.31 4.37
N VAL A 6 2.73 -4.35 3.74
CA VAL A 6 3.24 -3.63 2.55
C VAL A 6 3.84 -2.31 3.02
N ASP A 7 5.09 -2.06 2.66
CA ASP A 7 5.83 -0.85 3.02
C ASP A 7 5.43 0.36 2.15
N SER A 8 5.65 1.58 2.65
CA SER A 8 5.35 2.83 1.93
C SER A 8 6.08 2.93 0.59
N ASN A 9 7.32 2.43 0.50
CA ASN A 9 8.09 2.47 -0.75
C ASN A 9 7.42 1.71 -1.89
N ILE A 10 6.76 0.58 -1.61
CA ILE A 10 6.02 -0.18 -2.63
C ILE A 10 4.88 0.67 -3.21
N PHE A 11 4.19 1.41 -2.36
CA PHE A 11 3.14 2.31 -2.80
C PHE A 11 3.69 3.50 -3.58
N PHE A 12 4.82 4.07 -3.16
CA PHE A 12 5.46 5.18 -3.87
C PHE A 12 5.95 4.78 -5.26
N ASP A 13 6.54 3.59 -5.41
CA ASP A 13 6.92 3.07 -6.72
C ASP A 13 5.73 3.00 -7.67
N VAL A 14 4.56 2.56 -7.19
CA VAL A 14 3.34 2.42 -8.00
C VAL A 14 2.67 3.77 -8.27
N MET A 15 2.67 4.69 -7.31
CA MET A 15 2.07 6.02 -7.44
C MET A 15 2.84 6.93 -8.38
N PHE A 16 4.15 7.00 -8.16
CA PHE A 16 5.00 8.02 -8.77
C PHE A 16 5.88 7.45 -9.88
N GLY A 17 5.85 6.13 -10.07
CA GLY A 17 6.80 5.42 -10.90
C GLY A 17 8.18 5.35 -10.23
N GLY A 18 9.10 4.66 -10.90
CA GLY A 18 10.46 4.51 -10.41
C GLY A 18 11.15 3.32 -11.07
N ALA A 19 12.43 3.15 -10.74
CA ALA A 19 13.20 2.01 -11.25
C ALA A 19 12.64 0.65 -10.80
N ALA A 20 11.87 0.62 -9.69
CA ALA A 20 11.29 -0.58 -9.13
C ALA A 20 9.78 -0.75 -9.43
N LEU A 21 9.17 0.11 -10.26
CA LEU A 21 7.72 0.07 -10.55
C LEU A 21 7.24 -1.33 -10.97
N ASP A 22 7.92 -1.95 -11.94
CA ASP A 22 7.52 -3.26 -12.46
C ASP A 22 7.61 -4.34 -11.37
N TRP A 23 8.68 -4.31 -10.57
CA TRP A 23 8.90 -5.25 -9.48
C TRP A 23 7.86 -5.07 -8.36
N SER A 24 7.60 -3.83 -7.94
CA SER A 24 6.63 -3.50 -6.90
C SER A 24 5.21 -3.87 -7.32
N THR A 25 4.86 -3.63 -8.60
CA THR A 25 3.57 -4.04 -9.18
C THR A 25 3.43 -5.56 -9.22
N GLU A 26 4.45 -6.28 -9.68
CA GLU A 26 4.45 -7.75 -9.72
C GLU A 26 4.29 -8.35 -8.31
N LYS A 27 5.01 -7.82 -7.32
CA LYS A 27 4.94 -8.31 -5.94
C LYS A 27 3.59 -8.07 -5.29
N LEU A 28 2.97 -6.90 -5.53
CA LEU A 28 1.61 -6.64 -5.06
C LEU A 28 0.61 -7.62 -5.67
N ALA A 29 0.71 -7.90 -6.97
CA ALA A 29 -0.17 -8.86 -7.64
C ALA A 29 0.03 -10.30 -7.13
N GLU A 30 1.28 -10.76 -7.05
CA GLU A 30 1.65 -12.10 -6.57
C GLU A 30 1.17 -12.35 -5.14
N LEU A 31 1.44 -11.42 -4.24
CA LEU A 31 1.13 -11.58 -2.82
C LEU A 31 -0.35 -11.32 -2.54
N GLY A 32 -0.96 -10.35 -3.21
CA GLY A 32 -2.39 -10.04 -3.08
C GLY A 32 -3.30 -11.15 -3.63
N ALA A 33 -2.81 -11.98 -4.55
CA ALA A 33 -3.55 -13.15 -5.04
C ALA A 33 -3.66 -14.29 -4.00
N THR A 34 -2.75 -14.34 -3.02
CA THR A 34 -2.65 -15.47 -2.08
C THR A 34 -2.78 -15.08 -0.61
N ARG A 35 -2.70 -13.80 -0.27
CA ARG A 35 -2.69 -13.28 1.11
C ARG A 35 -3.39 -11.92 1.17
N ASN A 36 -3.85 -11.57 2.37
CA ASN A 36 -4.29 -10.21 2.64
C ASN A 36 -3.08 -9.28 2.65
N LEU A 37 -3.16 -8.20 1.89
CA LEU A 37 -2.20 -7.09 1.96
C LEU A 37 -2.60 -6.19 3.12
N ALA A 38 -1.64 -5.78 3.92
CA ALA A 38 -1.89 -5.03 5.14
C ALA A 38 -0.98 -3.81 5.24
N VAL A 39 -1.47 -2.77 5.91
CA VAL A 39 -0.72 -1.55 6.23
C VAL A 39 -0.92 -1.22 7.70
N ASN A 40 0.12 -0.71 8.34
CA ASN A 40 0.03 -0.18 9.70
C ASN A 40 -0.21 1.35 9.65
N PRO A 41 -0.55 1.99 10.78
CA PRO A 41 -0.82 3.42 10.83
C PRO A 41 0.39 4.31 10.46
N VAL A 42 1.63 3.83 10.67
CA VAL A 42 2.84 4.58 10.27
C VAL A 42 2.95 4.63 8.75
N ILE A 43 2.86 3.47 8.09
CA ILE A 43 2.88 3.35 6.63
C ILE A 43 1.69 4.11 6.02
N TRP A 44 0.51 4.02 6.63
CA TRP A 44 -0.67 4.79 6.22
C TRP A 44 -0.40 6.30 6.27
N ALA A 45 0.25 6.80 7.32
CA ALA A 45 0.58 8.21 7.46
C ALA A 45 1.65 8.67 6.44
N GLU A 46 2.66 7.84 6.18
CA GLU A 46 3.69 8.11 5.16
C GLU A 46 3.09 8.23 3.77
N VAL A 47 2.25 7.27 3.38
CA VAL A 47 1.54 7.30 2.10
C VAL A 47 0.57 8.49 2.05
N GLY A 48 -0.15 8.75 3.13
CA GLY A 48 -1.09 9.86 3.23
C GLY A 48 -0.45 11.23 3.07
N ALA A 49 0.82 11.40 3.46
CA ALA A 49 1.55 12.65 3.29
C ALA A 49 1.73 13.06 1.82
N SER A 50 1.57 12.14 0.88
CA SER A 50 1.60 12.43 -0.56
C SER A 50 0.29 12.98 -1.12
N PHE A 51 -0.78 13.05 -0.32
CA PHE A 51 -2.09 13.52 -0.76
C PHE A 51 -2.48 14.83 -0.07
N VAL A 52 -3.18 15.71 -0.79
CA VAL A 52 -3.66 16.98 -0.23
C VAL A 52 -4.80 16.76 0.75
N THR A 53 -5.64 15.75 0.50
CA THR A 53 -6.78 15.41 1.34
C THR A 53 -6.83 13.92 1.65
N GLN A 54 -7.44 13.56 2.78
CA GLN A 54 -7.67 12.16 3.15
C GLN A 54 -8.60 11.45 2.14
N ALA A 55 -9.52 12.17 1.51
CA ALA A 55 -10.41 11.60 0.49
C ALA A 55 -9.65 11.18 -0.78
N ASP A 56 -8.58 11.89 -1.15
CA ASP A 56 -7.74 11.52 -2.30
C ASP A 56 -6.93 10.26 -2.00
N LEU A 57 -6.42 10.14 -0.76
CA LEU A 57 -5.77 8.93 -0.26
C LEU A 57 -6.72 7.73 -0.29
N ASP A 58 -7.91 7.87 0.30
CA ASP A 58 -8.90 6.79 0.36
C ASP A 58 -9.29 6.35 -1.06
N ARG A 59 -9.57 7.29 -1.98
CA ARG A 59 -9.87 6.98 -3.39
C ARG A 59 -8.73 6.24 -4.09
N TRP A 60 -7.48 6.62 -3.83
CA TRP A 60 -6.32 5.94 -4.43
C TRP A 60 -6.18 4.51 -3.92
N LEU A 61 -6.47 4.29 -2.63
CA LEU A 61 -6.36 2.99 -1.97
C LEU A 61 -7.59 2.09 -2.15
N ASP A 62 -8.75 2.62 -2.54
CA ASP A 62 -10.00 1.85 -2.72
C ASP A 62 -9.86 0.65 -3.67
N GLY A 63 -8.90 0.68 -4.61
CA GLY A 63 -8.60 -0.43 -5.51
C GLY A 63 -7.77 -1.56 -4.87
N LEU A 64 -7.17 -1.30 -3.71
CA LEU A 64 -6.32 -2.23 -2.97
C LEU A 64 -7.10 -2.69 -1.74
N MET A 65 -7.47 -3.96 -1.68
CA MET A 65 -8.17 -4.56 -0.53
C MET A 65 -7.21 -4.68 0.68
N LEU A 66 -6.86 -3.53 1.27
CA LEU A 66 -5.87 -3.41 2.34
C LEU A 66 -6.49 -3.60 3.72
N GLU A 67 -5.91 -4.49 4.50
CA GLU A 67 -6.16 -4.62 5.92
C GLU A 67 -5.43 -3.52 6.70
N LYS A 68 -6.17 -2.66 7.41
CA LYS A 68 -5.58 -1.66 8.32
C LYS A 68 -5.28 -2.31 9.66
N LEU A 69 -4.00 -2.50 9.96
CA LEU A 69 -3.55 -3.02 11.25
C LEU A 69 -3.56 -1.94 12.32
N SER A 70 -3.76 -2.35 13.57
CA SER A 70 -3.55 -1.48 14.74
C SER A 70 -2.14 -1.70 15.29
N ILE A 71 -1.47 -0.64 15.73
CA ILE A 71 -0.25 -0.75 16.55
C ILE A 71 -0.67 -0.51 18.00
N SER A 72 -0.32 -1.43 18.89
CA SER A 72 -0.53 -1.34 20.34
C SER A 72 0.72 -0.85 21.05
#